data_AF-A0A4R4RZ24-F1
#
_entry.id   AF-A0A4R4RZ24-F1
#
_cell.length_a   1.000
_cell.length_b   1.000
_cell.length_c   1.000
_cell.angle_alpha   90.00
_cell.angle_beta   90.00
_cell.angle_gamma   90.00
#
_symmetry.space_group_name_H-M   'P 1'
#
loop_
_entity.id
_entity.type
_entity.pdbx_description
1 polymer ?
#
loop_
_entity_poly.entity_id
_entity_poly.type
_entity_poly.pdbx_seq_one_letter_code
_entity_poly.pdbx_strand_id
1 'polypeptide(L)'
;MAALLAARAFLEIRYLAGDARRVSEDRSPEDDLERIRFLADVCHNMPGIAQPRPWRPSRRGAPGSSVQQAMAKRPMGWAWHTAGPEKRAWMLRHIENAGLQWTPPPPLPARRKGPSPMTLRQRAGVLLGRWPVRPPAGHLSLPPEAHVLKALDSDAICALYEEAGRLRLGLGKGGPWLRAHLDADSVHYLVPDPASYYWPGMPSTRGEIDWWQCTALLRMCDGEQVSGMVAVLPETFAALPSTLPRRKQVRLVHHARTTERDTYLWGRDHKAECDPQLCGFVPETTGDPPPDD
;
A
#
# COMPACT_ATOMS: atom_id res chain seq x y z
N MET A 1 0.20 26.95 -2.32
CA MET A 1 0.87 26.43 -1.11
C MET A 1 1.96 25.41 -1.41
N ALA A 2 1.65 24.23 -1.96
CA ALA A 2 2.65 23.19 -2.22
C ALA A 2 3.84 23.66 -3.08
N ALA A 3 3.57 24.41 -4.16
CA ALA A 3 4.62 24.98 -5.00
C ALA A 3 5.55 25.96 -4.25
N LEU A 4 4.98 26.78 -3.35
CA LEU A 4 5.74 27.69 -2.49
C LEU A 4 6.67 26.91 -1.56
N LEU A 5 6.13 25.91 -0.86
CA LEU A 5 6.91 25.07 0.05
C LEU A 5 8.02 24.30 -0.69
N ALA A 6 7.72 23.73 -1.86
CA ALA A 6 8.73 23.10 -2.71
C ALA A 6 9.84 24.08 -3.09
N ALA A 7 9.48 25.28 -3.55
CA ALA A 7 10.46 26.31 -3.92
C ALA A 7 11.33 26.72 -2.72
N ARG A 8 10.76 26.88 -1.53
CA ARG A 8 11.51 27.18 -0.30
C ARG A 8 12.49 26.06 0.07
N ALA A 9 12.04 24.81 0.03
CA ALA A 9 12.91 23.67 0.28
C ALA A 9 14.09 23.61 -0.71
N PHE A 10 13.84 23.81 -2.01
CA PHE A 10 14.89 23.82 -3.01
C PHE A 10 15.89 24.98 -2.84
N LEU A 11 15.43 26.16 -2.45
CA LEU A 11 16.31 27.29 -2.16
C LEU A 11 17.21 27.00 -0.94
N GLU A 12 16.65 26.41 0.12
CA GLU A 12 17.40 26.03 1.33
C GLU A 12 18.41 24.90 1.03
N ILE A 13 18.01 23.86 0.29
CA ILE A 13 18.92 22.80 -0.17
C ILE A 13 20.07 23.38 -0.99
N ARG A 14 19.78 24.29 -1.95
CA ARG A 14 20.81 24.91 -2.78
C ARG A 14 21.76 25.78 -1.96
N TYR A 15 21.25 26.49 -0.97
CA TYR A 15 22.06 27.26 -0.04
C TYR A 15 23.04 26.33 0.70
N LEU A 16 22.54 25.28 1.34
CA LEU A 16 23.36 24.32 2.11
C LEU A 16 24.39 23.59 1.23
N ALA A 17 23.99 23.14 0.04
CA ALA A 17 24.88 22.44 -0.87
C ALA A 17 25.95 23.35 -1.52
N GLY A 18 25.64 24.65 -1.67
CA GLY A 18 26.55 25.64 -2.26
C GLY A 18 27.59 26.19 -1.29
N ASP A 19 27.36 26.06 0.02
CA ASP A 19 28.17 26.71 1.06
C ASP A 19 29.42 25.93 1.48
N ALA A 20 29.78 24.84 0.79
CA ALA A 20 30.98 24.04 1.06
C ALA A 20 32.32 24.82 1.02
N ARG A 21 32.31 26.10 0.61
CA ARG A 21 33.47 27.00 0.62
C ARG A 21 33.51 27.99 1.80
N ARG A 22 32.45 28.10 2.61
CA ARG A 22 32.45 28.91 3.83
C ARG A 22 32.42 27.96 5.01
N VAL A 23 33.60 27.53 5.45
CA VAL A 23 33.78 26.89 6.75
C VAL A 23 33.49 27.97 7.80
N SER A 24 32.21 28.14 8.14
CA SER A 24 31.83 28.79 9.38
C SER A 24 32.21 27.82 10.48
N GLU A 25 33.00 28.27 11.46
CA GLU A 25 33.52 27.44 12.57
C GLU A 25 32.40 26.77 13.40
N ASP A 26 31.13 27.18 13.22
CA ASP A 26 29.98 26.74 14.01
C ASP A 26 29.09 25.67 13.35
N ARG A 27 29.33 25.23 12.11
CA ARG A 27 28.46 24.24 11.44
C ARG A 27 29.19 23.03 10.87
N SER A 28 28.71 21.84 11.26
CA SER A 28 29.20 20.57 10.73
C SER A 28 28.60 20.28 9.35
N PRO A 29 29.40 19.81 8.37
CA PRO A 29 28.89 19.29 7.10
C PRO A 29 27.85 18.17 7.25
N GLU A 30 27.89 17.44 8.37
CA GLU A 30 26.93 16.38 8.69
C GLU A 30 25.53 16.95 8.97
N ASP A 31 25.45 18.06 9.72
CA ASP A 31 24.19 18.75 10.01
C ASP A 31 23.54 19.28 8.74
N ASP A 32 24.34 19.81 7.81
CA ASP A 32 23.86 20.30 6.52
C ASP A 32 23.31 19.15 5.66
N LEU A 33 23.96 17.98 5.67
CA LEU A 33 23.49 16.79 4.97
C LEU A 33 22.19 16.25 5.58
N GLU A 34 22.09 16.19 6.90
CA GLU A 34 20.86 15.80 7.59
C GLU A 34 19.73 16.76 7.23
N ARG A 35 20.01 18.07 7.24
CA ARG A 35 19.03 19.09 6.87
C ARG A 35 18.58 18.96 5.41
N ILE A 36 19.50 18.69 4.48
CA ILE A 36 19.16 18.45 3.08
C ILE A 36 18.24 17.21 2.95
N ARG A 37 18.54 16.12 3.66
CA ARG A 37 17.70 14.91 3.67
C ARG A 37 16.30 15.21 4.19
N PHE A 38 16.20 15.94 5.30
CA PHE A 38 14.93 16.42 5.86
C PHE A 38 14.12 17.22 4.82
N LEU A 39 14.75 18.20 4.16
CA LEU A 39 14.07 19.06 3.19
C LEU A 39 13.64 18.28 1.94
N ALA A 40 14.48 17.37 1.45
CA ALA A 40 14.17 16.51 0.32
C ALA A 40 12.94 15.63 0.61
N ASP A 41 12.86 15.06 1.82
CA ASP A 41 11.72 14.27 2.28
C ASP A 41 10.44 15.12 2.42
N VAL A 42 10.54 16.34 2.96
CA VAL A 42 9.42 17.31 3.00
C VAL A 42 8.91 17.63 1.60
N CYS A 43 9.80 17.90 0.63
CA CYS A 43 9.40 18.39 -0.68
C CYS A 43 9.12 17.30 -1.73
N HIS A 44 9.53 16.04 -1.51
CA HIS A 44 9.41 14.96 -2.49
C HIS A 44 7.99 14.82 -3.08
N ASN A 45 6.96 15.01 -2.26
CA ASN A 45 5.56 14.87 -2.68
C ASN A 45 4.94 16.19 -3.18
N MET A 46 5.57 17.34 -2.94
CA MET A 46 4.98 18.66 -3.20
C MET A 46 4.77 18.98 -4.68
N PRO A 47 5.64 18.59 -5.63
CA PRO A 47 5.36 18.76 -7.06
C PRO A 47 4.07 18.09 -7.51
N GLY A 48 3.83 16.84 -7.07
CA GLY A 48 2.60 16.11 -7.38
C GLY A 48 1.35 16.73 -6.76
N ILE A 49 1.50 17.41 -5.62
CA ILE A 49 0.44 18.15 -4.94
C ILE A 49 0.15 19.49 -5.65
N ALA A 50 1.18 20.18 -6.13
CA ALA A 50 1.07 21.45 -6.83
C ALA A 50 0.44 21.30 -8.22
N GLN A 51 0.69 20.17 -8.87
CA GLN A 51 0.14 19.83 -10.19
C GLN A 51 -0.63 18.50 -10.08
N PRO A 52 -1.84 18.52 -9.47
CA PRO A 52 -2.61 17.30 -9.29
C PRO A 52 -2.95 16.72 -10.66
N ARG A 53 -2.35 15.58 -10.99
CA ARG A 53 -2.73 14.83 -12.18
C ARG A 53 -4.13 14.23 -11.96
N PRO A 54 -4.95 14.09 -13.02
CA PRO A 54 -6.19 13.33 -12.92
C PRO A 54 -5.89 11.97 -12.31
N TRP A 55 -6.43 11.72 -11.13
CA TRP A 55 -6.21 10.45 -10.44
C TRP A 55 -6.73 9.33 -11.31
N ARG A 56 -5.85 8.38 -11.65
CA ARG A 56 -6.23 7.15 -12.33
C ARG A 56 -6.08 6.01 -11.33
N PRO A 57 -7.14 5.22 -11.08
CA PRO A 57 -7.00 4.05 -10.24
C PRO A 57 -5.94 3.12 -10.81
N SER A 58 -5.08 2.59 -9.95
CA SER A 58 -4.11 1.55 -10.33
C SER A 58 -4.80 0.29 -10.86
N ARG A 59 -6.07 0.08 -10.52
CA ARG A 59 -6.90 -1.05 -10.98
C ARG A 59 -8.18 -0.55 -11.64
N ARG A 60 -8.35 -0.87 -12.93
CA ARG A 60 -9.55 -0.47 -13.67
C ARG A 60 -10.80 -1.08 -13.04
N GLY A 61 -11.77 -0.23 -12.70
CA GLY A 61 -13.05 -0.66 -12.10
C GLY A 61 -13.01 -0.89 -10.58
N ALA A 62 -11.87 -0.70 -9.92
CA ALA A 62 -11.83 -0.61 -8.46
C ALA A 62 -12.27 0.80 -8.03
N PRO A 63 -13.14 0.95 -7.01
CA PRO A 63 -13.38 2.26 -6.42
C PRO A 63 -12.08 2.76 -5.77
N GLY A 64 -11.85 4.07 -5.83
CA GLY A 64 -10.77 4.67 -5.03
C GLY A 64 -11.11 4.55 -3.55
N SER A 65 -10.12 4.26 -2.70
CA SER A 65 -10.33 4.22 -1.26
C SER A 65 -10.80 5.57 -0.72
N SER A 66 -11.47 5.59 0.42
CA SER A 66 -11.87 6.82 1.11
C SER A 66 -10.71 7.81 1.29
N VAL A 67 -9.52 7.29 1.61
CA VAL A 67 -8.28 8.06 1.72
C VAL A 67 -7.87 8.64 0.37
N GLN A 68 -7.88 7.86 -0.72
CA GLN A 68 -7.55 8.36 -2.06
C GLN A 68 -8.53 9.45 -2.51
N GLN A 69 -9.83 9.29 -2.24
CA GLN A 69 -10.83 10.30 -2.53
C GLN A 69 -10.61 11.59 -1.72
N ALA A 70 -10.26 11.46 -0.44
CA ALA A 70 -9.91 12.59 0.41
C ALA A 70 -8.65 13.30 -0.11
N MET A 71 -7.63 12.55 -0.53
CA MET A 71 -6.39 13.08 -1.10
C MET A 71 -6.62 13.80 -2.44
N ALA A 72 -7.46 13.25 -3.32
CA ALA A 72 -7.82 13.89 -4.58
C ALA A 72 -8.54 15.23 -4.36
N LYS A 73 -9.39 15.30 -3.33
CA LYS A 73 -10.07 16.56 -2.93
C LYS A 73 -9.16 17.52 -2.18
N ARG A 74 -8.12 17.01 -1.51
CA ARG A 74 -7.25 17.77 -0.61
C ARG A 74 -5.79 17.33 -0.78
N PRO A 75 -5.12 17.80 -1.83
CA PRO A 75 -3.77 17.33 -2.17
C PRO A 75 -2.75 17.51 -1.02
N MET A 76 -2.87 18.60 -0.25
CA MET A 76 -2.02 18.86 0.93
C MET A 76 -2.36 17.99 2.16
N GLY A 77 -3.51 17.33 2.17
CA GLY A 77 -4.00 16.57 3.32
C GLY A 77 -3.05 15.46 3.74
N TRP A 78 -2.57 14.68 2.76
CA TRP A 78 -1.63 13.60 3.05
C TRP A 78 -0.31 14.13 3.60
N ALA A 79 0.33 15.10 2.92
CA ALA A 79 1.62 15.64 3.33
C ALA A 79 1.57 16.24 4.74
N TRP A 80 0.46 16.90 5.10
CA TRP A 80 0.26 17.43 6.45
C TRP A 80 0.12 16.32 7.50
N HIS A 81 -0.72 15.31 7.24
CA HIS A 81 -1.01 14.26 8.21
C HIS A 81 0.13 13.26 8.38
N THR A 82 0.98 13.06 7.36
CA THR A 82 2.19 12.23 7.45
C THR A 82 3.43 13.00 7.88
N ALA A 83 3.41 14.33 7.86
CA ALA A 83 4.48 15.16 8.40
C ALA A 83 4.57 15.01 9.92
N GLY A 84 5.77 14.71 10.43
CA GLY A 84 6.09 14.80 11.86
C GLY A 84 6.07 16.25 12.37
N PRO A 85 6.19 16.45 13.69
CA PRO A 85 6.11 17.78 14.31
C PRO A 85 7.07 18.80 13.70
N GLU A 86 8.32 18.40 13.46
CA GLU A 86 9.35 19.27 12.88
C GLU A 86 9.00 19.71 11.44
N LYS A 87 8.57 18.77 10.59
CA LYS A 87 8.11 19.06 9.22
C LYS A 87 6.93 20.02 9.22
N ARG A 88 5.96 19.81 10.12
CA ARG A 88 4.80 20.72 10.27
C ARG A 88 5.24 22.11 10.70
N ALA A 89 6.14 22.22 11.68
CA ALA A 89 6.68 23.50 12.12
C ALA A 89 7.46 24.22 11.01
N TRP A 90 8.24 23.50 10.22
CA TRP A 90 8.92 24.05 9.04
C TRP A 90 7.91 24.56 8.01
N MET A 91 6.86 23.79 7.69
CA MET A 91 5.82 24.22 6.77
C MET A 91 5.12 25.48 7.26
N LEU A 92 4.64 25.49 8.51
CA LEU A 92 3.93 26.64 9.09
C LEU A 92 4.76 27.92 9.04
N ARG A 93 6.03 27.86 9.46
CA ARG A 93 6.95 28.99 9.43
C ARG A 93 7.08 29.61 8.04
N HIS A 94 7.23 28.78 7.00
CA HIS A 94 7.35 29.29 5.62
C HIS A 94 6.04 29.82 5.04
N ILE A 95 4.90 29.31 5.53
CA ILE A 95 3.57 29.80 5.16
C ILE A 95 3.33 31.18 5.80
N GLU A 96 3.64 31.31 7.09
CA GLU A 96 3.56 32.56 7.86
C GLU A 96 4.50 33.63 7.31
N ASN A 97 5.76 33.27 7.02
CA ASN A 97 6.73 34.18 6.40
C ASN A 97 6.31 34.67 5.01
N ALA A 98 5.40 33.95 4.34
CA ALA A 98 4.83 34.37 3.06
C ALA A 98 3.54 35.20 3.22
N GLY A 99 3.12 35.51 4.46
CA GLY A 99 1.90 36.25 4.76
C GLY A 99 0.62 35.47 4.43
N LEU A 100 0.70 34.14 4.32
CA LEU A 100 -0.44 33.30 4.00
C LEU A 100 -1.06 32.72 5.27
N GLN A 101 -2.40 32.68 5.33
CA GLN A 101 -3.11 31.98 6.39
C GLN A 101 -3.14 30.47 6.09
N TRP A 102 -2.83 29.65 7.10
CA TRP A 102 -2.97 28.20 7.02
C TRP A 102 -4.18 27.73 7.82
N THR A 103 -5.09 27.04 7.14
CA THR A 103 -6.11 26.22 7.80
C THR A 103 -5.71 24.76 7.65
N PRO A 104 -5.37 24.04 8.73
CA PRO A 104 -4.97 22.65 8.62
C PRO A 104 -6.11 21.82 8.02
N PRO A 105 -5.81 20.89 7.10
CA PRO A 105 -6.81 20.00 6.56
C PRO A 105 -7.41 19.16 7.71
N PRO A 106 -8.72 18.89 7.71
CA PRO A 106 -9.33 18.01 8.70
C PRO A 106 -8.66 16.63 8.64
N PRO A 107 -8.78 15.80 9.70
CA PRO A 107 -8.18 14.47 9.73
C PRO A 107 -8.57 13.65 8.50
N LEU A 108 -7.63 12.83 8.02
CA LEU A 108 -7.95 11.84 6.99
C LEU A 108 -9.06 10.92 7.51
N PRO A 109 -9.98 10.48 6.64
CA PRO A 109 -11.04 9.57 7.07
C PRO A 109 -10.42 8.34 7.73
N ALA A 110 -10.96 7.96 8.88
CA ALA A 110 -10.60 6.70 9.50
C ALA A 110 -10.84 5.58 8.48
N ARG A 111 -9.85 4.70 8.34
CA ARG A 111 -9.98 3.56 7.43
C ARG A 111 -11.10 2.67 7.95
N ARG A 112 -12.04 2.35 7.08
CA ARG A 112 -13.18 1.51 7.46
C ARG A 112 -12.69 0.12 7.82
N LYS A 113 -13.17 -0.40 8.96
CA LYS A 113 -13.12 -1.83 9.25
C LYS A 113 -14.17 -2.52 8.40
N GLY A 114 -13.75 -3.50 7.60
CA GLY A 114 -14.62 -4.23 6.68
C GLY A 114 -14.88 -3.56 5.32
N PRO A 115 -15.65 -4.24 4.44
CA PRO A 115 -15.88 -3.81 3.06
C PRO A 115 -16.79 -2.58 2.97
N SER A 116 -16.59 -1.78 1.93
CA SER A 116 -17.61 -0.79 1.56
C SER A 116 -18.88 -1.47 1.01
N PRO A 117 -20.08 -0.92 1.29
CA PRO A 117 -21.31 -1.41 0.69
C PRO A 117 -21.22 -1.42 -0.84
N MET A 118 -21.73 -2.48 -1.46
CA MET A 118 -21.74 -2.57 -2.92
C MET A 118 -22.67 -1.52 -3.53
N THR A 119 -22.14 -0.81 -4.52
CA THR A 119 -22.90 0.09 -5.40
C THR A 119 -23.93 -0.68 -6.24
N LEU A 120 -24.97 0.00 -6.72
CA LEU A 120 -25.98 -0.61 -7.60
C LEU A 120 -25.36 -1.27 -8.84
N ARG A 121 -24.32 -0.63 -9.42
CA ARG A 121 -23.59 -1.17 -10.57
C ARG A 121 -22.87 -2.47 -10.24
N GLN A 122 -22.25 -2.58 -9.06
CA GLN A 122 -21.59 -3.81 -8.60
C GLN A 122 -22.63 -4.90 -8.35
N ARG A 123 -23.76 -4.58 -7.72
CA ARG A 123 -24.87 -5.53 -7.51
C ARG A 123 -25.41 -6.09 -8.83
N ALA A 124 -25.65 -5.22 -9.81
CA ALA A 124 -26.05 -5.64 -11.16
C ALA A 124 -24.97 -6.53 -11.81
N GLY A 125 -23.69 -6.21 -11.64
CA GLY A 125 -22.57 -7.05 -12.09
C GLY A 125 -22.60 -8.46 -11.49
N VAL A 126 -22.85 -8.57 -10.19
CA VAL A 126 -23.01 -9.86 -9.48
C VAL A 126 -24.18 -10.67 -10.05
N LEU A 127 -25.34 -10.03 -10.26
CA LEU A 127 -26.54 -10.69 -10.81
C LEU A 127 -26.29 -11.22 -12.23
N LEU A 128 -25.57 -10.45 -13.05
CA LEU A 128 -25.20 -10.81 -14.42
C LEU A 128 -23.95 -11.71 -14.51
N GLY A 129 -23.34 -12.10 -13.39
CA GLY A 129 -22.13 -12.92 -13.37
C GLY A 129 -20.90 -12.26 -14.04
N ARG A 130 -20.89 -10.93 -14.16
CA ARG A 130 -19.83 -10.19 -14.86
C ARG A 130 -18.58 -10.11 -13.99
N TRP A 131 -17.46 -10.63 -14.50
CA TRP A 131 -16.18 -10.55 -13.80
C TRP A 131 -15.72 -9.09 -13.66
N PRO A 132 -15.30 -8.64 -12.47
CA PRO A 132 -15.02 -7.23 -12.23
C PRO A 132 -13.59 -6.80 -12.60
N VAL A 133 -12.67 -7.75 -12.75
CA VAL A 133 -11.28 -7.48 -13.16
C VAL A 133 -11.25 -7.22 -14.66
N ARG A 134 -10.66 -6.09 -15.06
CA ARG A 134 -10.58 -5.66 -16.47
C ARG A 134 -9.18 -5.21 -16.82
N PRO A 135 -8.70 -5.48 -18.04
CA PRO A 135 -7.42 -4.98 -18.48
C PRO A 135 -7.40 -3.44 -18.51
N PRO A 136 -6.28 -2.82 -18.12
CA PRO A 136 -6.00 -1.43 -18.45
C PRO A 136 -5.94 -1.24 -19.98
N ALA A 137 -6.03 0.02 -20.43
CA ALA A 137 -5.96 0.32 -21.85
C ALA A 137 -4.60 -0.10 -22.42
N GLY A 138 -4.60 -0.80 -23.56
CA GLY A 138 -3.39 -1.28 -24.21
C GLY A 138 -2.86 -2.62 -23.69
N HIS A 139 -3.52 -3.25 -22.71
CA HIS A 139 -3.12 -4.56 -22.19
C HIS A 139 -4.06 -5.68 -22.66
N LEU A 140 -3.50 -6.87 -22.83
CA LEU A 140 -4.26 -8.09 -23.07
C LEU A 140 -5.10 -8.46 -21.85
N SER A 141 -6.26 -9.08 -22.09
CA SER A 141 -7.06 -9.64 -21.00
C SER A 141 -6.32 -10.79 -20.33
N LEU A 142 -6.56 -10.98 -19.03
CA LEU A 142 -6.10 -12.20 -18.36
C LEU A 142 -6.80 -13.42 -18.99
N PRO A 143 -6.14 -14.59 -19.02
CA PRO A 143 -6.73 -15.77 -19.61
C PRO A 143 -7.91 -16.28 -18.75
N PRO A 144 -8.82 -17.10 -19.30
CA PRO A 144 -10.05 -17.53 -18.61
C PRO A 144 -9.81 -18.19 -17.25
N GLU A 145 -8.68 -18.88 -17.07
CA GLU A 145 -8.26 -19.55 -15.84
C GLU A 145 -8.02 -18.57 -14.70
N ALA A 146 -7.70 -17.31 -15.01
CA ALA A 146 -7.56 -16.24 -14.03
C ALA A 146 -8.92 -15.64 -13.61
N HIS A 147 -10.00 -15.94 -14.32
CA HIS A 147 -11.34 -15.47 -13.99
C HIS A 147 -12.02 -16.38 -12.97
N VAL A 148 -11.35 -16.66 -11.86
CA VAL A 148 -11.87 -17.50 -10.76
C VAL A 148 -11.35 -16.97 -9.42
N LEU A 149 -12.13 -17.17 -8.37
CA LEU A 149 -11.72 -16.88 -7.00
C LEU A 149 -11.55 -18.21 -6.26
N LYS A 150 -10.36 -18.41 -5.68
CA LYS A 150 -9.99 -19.60 -4.94
C LYS A 150 -10.31 -19.40 -3.46
N ALA A 151 -10.75 -20.47 -2.80
CA ALA A 151 -10.97 -20.54 -1.35
C ALA A 151 -9.88 -21.42 -0.75
N LEU A 152 -9.15 -20.90 0.22
CA LEU A 152 -7.93 -21.50 0.77
C LEU A 152 -7.99 -21.44 2.30
N ASP A 153 -7.42 -22.43 2.97
CA ASP A 153 -7.10 -22.36 4.40
C ASP A 153 -5.85 -21.50 4.64
N SER A 154 -5.51 -21.29 5.92
CA SER A 154 -4.37 -20.48 6.32
C SER A 154 -3.04 -21.06 5.86
N ASP A 155 -2.88 -22.38 5.87
CA ASP A 155 -1.65 -23.05 5.44
C ASP A 155 -1.39 -22.86 3.94
N ALA A 156 -2.42 -23.06 3.10
CA ALA A 156 -2.32 -22.84 1.67
C ALA A 156 -2.03 -21.37 1.33
N ILE A 157 -2.61 -20.41 2.05
CA ILE A 157 -2.25 -18.99 1.87
C ILE A 157 -0.79 -18.74 2.25
N CYS A 158 -0.34 -19.23 3.41
CA CYS A 158 1.03 -19.02 3.86
C CYS A 158 2.03 -19.61 2.86
N ALA A 159 1.76 -20.81 2.35
CA ALA A 159 2.58 -21.47 1.33
C ALA A 159 2.74 -20.62 0.05
N LEU A 160 1.69 -19.92 -0.40
CA LEU A 160 1.77 -19.01 -1.54
C LEU A 160 2.66 -17.80 -1.27
N TYR A 161 2.59 -17.22 -0.06
CA TYR A 161 3.45 -16.11 0.32
C TYR A 161 4.92 -16.54 0.45
N GLU A 162 5.16 -17.70 1.05
CA GLU A 162 6.50 -18.30 1.16
C GLU A 162 7.08 -18.63 -0.23
N GLU A 163 6.29 -19.20 -1.13
CA GLU A 163 6.69 -19.46 -2.51
C GLU A 163 7.06 -18.16 -3.24
N ALA A 164 6.22 -17.13 -3.16
CA ALA A 164 6.48 -15.84 -3.79
C ALA A 164 7.77 -15.19 -3.25
N GLY A 165 8.04 -15.35 -1.96
CA GLY A 165 9.29 -14.94 -1.31
C GLY A 165 10.50 -15.73 -1.80
N ARG A 166 10.40 -17.07 -1.83
CA ARG A 166 11.46 -18.00 -2.29
C ARG A 166 11.84 -17.74 -3.74
N LEU A 167 10.85 -17.55 -4.62
CA LEU A 167 11.04 -17.21 -6.03
C LEU A 167 11.34 -15.72 -6.25
N ARG A 168 11.30 -14.91 -5.17
CA ARG A 168 11.58 -13.48 -5.17
C ARG A 168 10.73 -12.71 -6.20
N LEU A 169 9.45 -13.02 -6.32
CA LEU A 169 8.54 -12.43 -7.33
C LEU A 169 8.16 -10.97 -7.04
N GLY A 170 8.59 -10.41 -5.91
CA GLY A 170 8.44 -8.99 -5.56
C GLY A 170 7.19 -8.64 -4.74
N LEU A 171 6.20 -9.55 -4.64
CA LEU A 171 5.01 -9.42 -3.80
C LEU A 171 4.81 -10.69 -2.98
N GLY A 172 4.93 -10.62 -1.65
CA GLY A 172 4.71 -11.80 -0.80
C GLY A 172 5.57 -11.88 0.46
N LYS A 173 5.76 -10.79 1.21
CA LYS A 173 6.41 -10.88 2.53
C LYS A 173 5.40 -11.34 3.59
N GLY A 174 5.01 -12.61 3.52
CA GLY A 174 4.05 -13.23 4.43
C GLY A 174 4.70 -14.33 5.24
N GLY A 175 5.89 -14.08 5.78
CA GLY A 175 6.67 -15.06 6.55
C GLY A 175 5.99 -15.48 7.88
N PRO A 176 6.77 -15.88 8.91
CA PRO A 176 6.22 -16.32 10.19
C PRO A 176 5.18 -15.38 10.81
N TRP A 177 5.34 -14.07 10.55
CA TRP A 177 4.37 -13.05 10.93
C TRP A 177 2.98 -13.30 10.36
N LEU A 178 2.83 -13.59 9.06
CA LEU A 178 1.48 -13.79 8.49
C LEU A 178 0.82 -15.02 9.11
N ARG A 179 1.55 -16.13 9.22
CA ARG A 179 1.05 -17.38 9.82
C ARG A 179 0.53 -17.16 11.24
N ALA A 180 1.26 -16.43 12.07
CA ALA A 180 0.86 -16.17 13.46
C ALA A 180 -0.40 -15.30 13.60
N HIS A 181 -0.69 -14.48 12.59
CA HIS A 181 -1.77 -13.48 12.68
C HIS A 181 -2.99 -13.80 11.81
N LEU A 182 -2.99 -14.90 11.04
CA LEU A 182 -4.19 -15.37 10.36
C LEU A 182 -5.10 -16.13 11.34
N ASP A 183 -6.41 -16.04 11.10
CA ASP A 183 -7.37 -16.93 11.76
C ASP A 183 -7.25 -18.34 11.15
N ALA A 184 -6.68 -19.26 11.93
CA ALA A 184 -6.27 -20.60 11.50
C ALA A 184 -7.43 -21.47 10.98
N ASP A 185 -8.64 -21.26 11.48
CA ASP A 185 -9.82 -22.06 11.11
C ASP A 185 -10.64 -21.39 9.98
N SER A 186 -10.17 -20.25 9.48
CA SER A 186 -10.93 -19.45 8.52
C SER A 186 -10.53 -19.70 7.07
N VAL A 187 -11.53 -19.54 6.20
CA VAL A 187 -11.35 -19.57 4.76
C VAL A 187 -10.93 -18.19 4.28
N HIS A 188 -9.79 -18.13 3.61
CA HIS A 188 -9.28 -16.98 2.91
C HIS A 188 -9.59 -17.08 1.41
N TYR A 189 -9.55 -15.95 0.71
CA TYR A 189 -9.88 -15.92 -0.71
C TYR A 189 -8.78 -15.29 -1.54
N LEU A 190 -8.52 -15.86 -2.70
CA LEU A 190 -7.48 -15.40 -3.62
C LEU A 190 -8.05 -15.15 -5.01
N VAL A 191 -7.71 -14.01 -5.60
CA VAL A 191 -8.12 -13.67 -6.97
C VAL A 191 -7.01 -12.93 -7.73
N PRO A 192 -6.71 -13.30 -8.98
CA PRO A 192 -5.88 -12.49 -9.87
C PRO A 192 -6.53 -11.13 -10.09
N ASP A 193 -5.93 -10.07 -9.55
CA ASP A 193 -6.41 -8.70 -9.68
C ASP A 193 -5.22 -7.74 -9.78
N PRO A 194 -4.49 -7.75 -10.91
CA PRO A 194 -3.28 -6.97 -11.05
C PRO A 194 -3.56 -5.48 -11.17
N ALA A 195 -2.70 -4.68 -10.54
CA ALA A 195 -2.54 -3.27 -10.84
C ALA A 195 -1.96 -3.10 -12.26
N SER A 196 -2.21 -1.96 -12.91
CA SER A 196 -1.76 -1.69 -14.27
C SER A 196 -0.25 -1.85 -14.46
N TYR A 197 0.55 -1.55 -13.43
CA TYR A 197 2.01 -1.66 -13.44
C TYR A 197 2.53 -3.05 -13.06
N TYR A 198 1.65 -3.98 -12.66
CA TYR A 198 1.96 -5.40 -12.45
C TYR A 198 1.15 -6.30 -13.40
N TRP A 199 0.70 -5.74 -14.52
CA TRP A 199 -0.03 -6.52 -15.51
C TRP A 199 0.93 -7.49 -16.21
N PRO A 200 0.55 -8.76 -16.44
CA PRO A 200 1.41 -9.71 -17.13
C PRO A 200 1.88 -9.22 -18.50
N GLY A 201 3.12 -9.54 -18.87
CA GLY A 201 3.80 -9.05 -20.07
C GLY A 201 4.40 -7.64 -19.96
N MET A 202 4.25 -6.96 -18.83
CA MET A 202 4.92 -5.68 -18.60
C MET A 202 6.41 -5.89 -18.28
N PRO A 203 7.30 -4.96 -18.70
CA PRO A 203 8.69 -5.00 -18.29
C PRO A 203 8.86 -4.88 -16.77
N SER A 204 9.77 -5.67 -16.22
CA SER A 204 10.25 -5.58 -14.85
C SER A 204 11.78 -5.58 -14.83
N THR A 205 12.37 -5.35 -13.65
CA THR A 205 13.83 -5.42 -13.48
C THR A 205 14.43 -6.80 -13.75
N ARG A 206 13.61 -7.85 -13.90
CA ARG A 206 14.03 -9.24 -14.14
C ARG A 206 13.52 -9.82 -15.45
N GLY A 207 13.05 -8.99 -16.37
CA GLY A 207 12.38 -9.42 -17.60
C GLY A 207 10.88 -9.14 -17.55
N GLU A 208 10.11 -9.80 -18.39
CA GLU A 208 8.65 -9.62 -18.42
C GLU A 208 7.98 -10.24 -17.19
N ILE A 209 6.89 -9.64 -16.72
CA ILE A 209 6.08 -10.19 -15.64
C ILE A 209 5.33 -11.42 -16.15
N ASP A 210 5.73 -12.60 -15.68
CA ASP A 210 5.16 -13.92 -15.97
C ASP A 210 4.24 -14.46 -14.86
N TRP A 211 4.18 -13.77 -13.73
CA TRP A 211 3.31 -14.08 -12.59
C TRP A 211 2.08 -13.17 -12.51
N TRP A 212 1.07 -13.58 -11.75
CA TRP A 212 -0.13 -12.77 -11.50
C TRP A 212 -0.08 -12.11 -10.13
N GLN A 213 -0.28 -10.79 -10.09
CA GLN A 213 -0.62 -10.15 -8.83
C GLN A 213 -2.02 -10.62 -8.41
N CYS A 214 -2.08 -11.37 -7.32
CA CYS A 214 -3.31 -11.75 -6.67
C CYS A 214 -3.63 -10.83 -5.50
N THR A 215 -4.91 -10.52 -5.33
CA THR A 215 -5.44 -9.95 -4.08
C THR A 215 -5.93 -11.09 -3.20
N ALA A 216 -5.41 -11.13 -1.99
CA ALA A 216 -5.86 -12.04 -0.95
C ALA A 216 -6.86 -11.30 -0.04
N LEU A 217 -8.05 -11.85 0.18
CA LEU A 217 -8.97 -11.41 1.21
C LEU A 217 -8.78 -12.33 2.42
N LEU A 218 -8.13 -11.80 3.43
CA LEU A 218 -7.63 -12.53 4.59
C LEU A 218 -8.52 -12.25 5.79
N ARG A 219 -8.62 -13.22 6.69
CA ARG A 219 -9.19 -13.01 8.02
C ARG A 219 -8.07 -13.14 9.03
N MET A 220 -7.92 -12.12 9.86
CA MET A 220 -6.89 -12.04 10.88
C MET A 220 -7.39 -12.69 12.18
N CYS A 221 -6.48 -12.98 13.11
CA CYS A 221 -6.76 -13.65 14.38
C CYS A 221 -7.79 -12.92 15.27
N ASP A 222 -7.94 -11.61 15.10
CA ASP A 222 -8.97 -10.79 15.76
C ASP A 222 -10.35 -10.83 15.04
N GLY A 223 -10.47 -11.63 13.99
CA GLY A 223 -11.65 -11.74 13.14
C GLY A 223 -11.77 -10.63 12.08
N GLU A 224 -10.87 -9.64 12.05
CA GLU A 224 -10.91 -8.57 11.06
C GLU A 224 -10.57 -9.09 9.67
N GLN A 225 -11.26 -8.55 8.66
CA GLN A 225 -11.05 -8.90 7.27
C GLN A 225 -10.24 -7.82 6.55
N VAL A 226 -9.11 -8.22 5.97
CA VAL A 226 -8.13 -7.32 5.35
C VAL A 226 -7.74 -7.79 3.96
N SER A 227 -7.18 -6.90 3.15
CA SER A 227 -6.62 -7.24 1.84
C SER A 227 -5.09 -7.43 1.92
N GLY A 228 -4.59 -8.53 1.38
CA GLY A 228 -3.17 -8.74 1.07
C GLY A 228 -2.90 -8.71 -0.43
N MET A 229 -1.63 -8.59 -0.80
CA MET A 229 -1.17 -8.81 -2.17
C MET A 229 -0.07 -9.88 -2.18
N VAL A 230 -0.14 -10.80 -3.14
CA VAL A 230 0.85 -11.87 -3.33
C VAL A 230 1.01 -12.12 -4.83
N ALA A 231 2.25 -12.36 -5.28
CA ALA A 231 2.54 -12.79 -6.64
C ALA A 231 2.40 -14.31 -6.72
N VAL A 232 1.66 -14.82 -7.69
CA VAL A 232 1.42 -16.26 -7.86
C VAL A 232 1.66 -16.64 -9.31
N LEU A 233 2.40 -17.72 -9.54
CA LEU A 233 2.59 -18.28 -10.89
C LEU A 233 1.25 -18.79 -11.44
N PRO A 234 1.00 -18.65 -12.75
CA PRO A 234 -0.22 -19.18 -13.39
C PRO A 234 -0.46 -20.66 -13.09
N GLU A 235 0.60 -21.47 -13.11
CA GLU A 235 0.55 -22.92 -12.88
C GLU A 235 0.18 -23.24 -11.44
N THR A 236 0.83 -22.57 -10.46
CA THR A 236 0.49 -22.67 -9.04
C THR A 236 -0.98 -22.30 -8.84
N PHE A 237 -1.43 -21.19 -9.42
CA PHE A 237 -2.81 -20.74 -9.28
C PHE A 237 -3.82 -21.72 -9.92
N ALA A 238 -3.50 -22.27 -11.08
CA ALA A 238 -4.34 -23.24 -11.77
C ALA A 238 -4.56 -24.50 -10.93
N ALA A 239 -3.52 -24.97 -10.23
CA ALA A 239 -3.57 -26.14 -9.35
C ALA A 239 -4.45 -25.97 -8.10
N LEU A 240 -4.75 -24.73 -7.68
CA LEU A 240 -5.57 -24.47 -6.49
C LEU A 240 -7.04 -24.90 -6.69
N PRO A 241 -7.73 -25.36 -5.63
CA PRO A 241 -9.13 -25.77 -5.73
C PRO A 241 -10.07 -24.59 -6.04
N SER A 242 -11.06 -24.83 -6.91
CA SER A 242 -12.13 -23.87 -7.23
C SER A 242 -13.50 -24.47 -6.91
N THR A 243 -13.91 -24.36 -5.65
CA THR A 243 -15.14 -25.01 -5.13
C THR A 243 -16.34 -24.06 -5.05
N LEU A 244 -16.14 -22.76 -5.27
CA LEU A 244 -17.19 -21.76 -5.05
C LEU A 244 -18.11 -21.58 -6.26
N PRO A 245 -19.44 -21.43 -6.06
CA PRO A 245 -20.35 -21.05 -7.12
C PRO A 245 -20.02 -19.68 -7.72
N ARG A 246 -20.22 -19.52 -9.05
CA ARG A 246 -19.82 -18.32 -9.80
C ARG A 246 -20.33 -17.00 -9.21
N ARG A 247 -21.61 -16.95 -8.79
CA ARG A 247 -22.19 -15.75 -8.17
C ARG A 247 -21.49 -15.37 -6.87
N LYS A 248 -21.13 -16.36 -6.05
CA LYS A 248 -20.40 -16.15 -4.79
C LYS A 248 -18.98 -15.64 -5.07
N GLN A 249 -18.30 -16.18 -6.08
CA GLN A 249 -17.01 -15.67 -6.53
C GLN A 249 -17.08 -14.18 -6.90
N VAL A 250 -17.97 -13.80 -7.83
CA VAL A 250 -18.09 -12.40 -8.29
C VAL A 250 -18.39 -11.44 -7.12
N ARG A 251 -19.24 -11.85 -6.17
CA ARG A 251 -19.52 -11.08 -4.95
C ARG A 251 -18.26 -10.90 -4.10
N LEU A 252 -17.50 -11.97 -3.86
CA LEU A 252 -16.27 -11.92 -3.06
C LEU A 252 -15.16 -11.11 -3.74
N VAL A 253 -15.04 -11.14 -5.08
CA VAL A 253 -14.07 -10.29 -5.78
C VAL A 253 -14.43 -8.81 -5.61
N HIS A 254 -15.71 -8.45 -5.71
CA HIS A 254 -16.14 -7.08 -5.40
C HIS A 254 -15.82 -6.69 -3.97
N HIS A 255 -16.07 -7.60 -3.02
CA HIS A 255 -15.71 -7.39 -1.63
C HIS A 255 -14.21 -7.12 -1.48
N ALA A 256 -13.35 -8.00 -1.99
CA ALA A 256 -11.89 -7.87 -1.90
C ALA A 256 -11.39 -6.55 -2.49
N ARG A 257 -11.97 -6.08 -3.60
CA ARG A 257 -11.64 -4.81 -4.24
C ARG A 257 -12.17 -3.57 -3.52
N THR A 258 -13.06 -3.75 -2.55
CA THR A 258 -13.63 -2.66 -1.73
C THR A 258 -13.10 -2.64 -0.31
N THR A 259 -12.33 -3.66 0.08
CA THR A 259 -11.63 -3.70 1.37
C THR A 259 -10.51 -2.66 1.34
N GLU A 260 -10.60 -1.66 2.21
CA GLU A 260 -9.64 -0.54 2.24
C GLU A 260 -8.47 -0.77 3.20
N ARG A 261 -8.64 -1.70 4.14
CA ARG A 261 -7.64 -2.06 5.14
C ARG A 261 -6.81 -3.22 4.62
N ASP A 262 -5.51 -2.99 4.52
CA ASP A 262 -4.55 -4.01 4.10
C ASP A 262 -3.81 -4.61 5.31
N THR A 263 -3.07 -5.68 5.05
CA THR A 263 -2.27 -6.37 6.08
C THR A 263 -1.24 -5.46 6.75
N TYR A 264 -0.68 -4.49 6.03
CA TYR A 264 0.29 -3.54 6.59
C TYR A 264 -0.38 -2.61 7.61
N LEU A 265 -1.53 -2.04 7.27
CA LEU A 265 -2.28 -1.14 8.15
C LEU A 265 -2.82 -1.88 9.37
N TRP A 266 -3.33 -3.08 9.16
CA TRP A 266 -3.73 -3.94 10.26
C TRP A 266 -2.55 -4.24 11.18
N GLY A 267 -1.42 -4.70 10.63
CA GLY A 267 -0.24 -5.04 11.43
C GLY A 267 0.35 -3.85 12.18
N ARG A 268 0.34 -2.65 11.57
CA ARG A 268 0.77 -1.41 12.24
C ARG A 268 -0.10 -1.08 13.45
N ASP A 269 -1.42 -1.19 13.31
CA ASP A 269 -2.35 -0.86 14.39
C ASP A 269 -2.36 -1.98 15.46
N HIS A 270 -2.22 -3.24 15.04
CA HIS A 270 -2.12 -4.41 15.92
C HIS A 270 -0.79 -4.45 16.70
N LYS A 271 0.28 -3.83 16.21
CA LYS A 271 1.62 -3.89 16.84
C LYS A 271 1.62 -3.52 18.32
N ALA A 272 0.78 -2.59 18.75
CA ALA A 272 0.68 -2.19 20.16
C ALA A 272 0.03 -3.26 21.06
N GLU A 273 -0.73 -4.18 20.46
CA GLU A 273 -1.49 -5.25 21.11
C GLU A 273 -0.90 -6.65 20.78
N CYS A 274 0.20 -6.69 20.03
CA CYS A 274 0.89 -7.91 19.61
C CYS A 274 1.61 -8.52 20.81
N ASP A 275 0.98 -9.51 21.43
CA ASP A 275 1.50 -10.24 22.59
C ASP A 275 1.59 -11.74 22.25
N PRO A 276 2.67 -12.46 22.60
CA PRO A 276 2.81 -13.89 22.31
C PRO A 276 1.67 -14.77 22.87
N GLN A 277 1.01 -14.37 23.96
CA GLN A 277 -0.15 -15.08 24.50
C GLN A 277 -1.43 -14.80 23.70
N LEU A 278 -1.52 -13.64 23.05
CA LEU A 278 -2.69 -13.24 22.25
C LEU A 278 -2.60 -13.69 20.79
N CYS A 279 -1.41 -13.61 20.18
CA CYS A 279 -1.21 -13.90 18.76
C CYS A 279 -0.18 -15.00 18.47
N GLY A 280 0.47 -15.57 19.49
CA GLY A 280 1.48 -16.62 19.30
C GLY A 280 2.77 -16.16 18.61
N PHE A 281 2.87 -14.88 18.21
CA PHE A 281 4.04 -14.35 17.51
C PHE A 281 5.13 -13.94 18.50
N VAL A 282 6.25 -14.65 18.48
CA VAL A 282 7.49 -14.21 19.11
C VAL A 282 8.32 -13.53 18.02
N PRO A 283 8.57 -12.21 18.08
CA PRO A 283 9.45 -11.57 17.13
C PRO A 283 10.83 -12.21 17.22
N GLU A 284 11.42 -12.57 16.09
CA GLU A 284 12.83 -12.95 16.05
C GLU A 284 13.60 -11.79 16.68
N THR A 285 14.27 -12.05 17.81
CA THR A 285 15.24 -11.13 18.37
C THR A 285 16.27 -10.94 17.27
N THR A 286 16.22 -9.81 16.58
CA THR A 286 17.37 -9.32 15.81
C THR A 286 18.47 -9.19 16.83
N GLY A 287 19.33 -10.22 16.88
CA GLY A 287 20.41 -10.29 17.85
C GLY A 287 21.18 -8.99 17.79
N ASP A 288 21.33 -8.35 18.95
CA ASP A 288 22.41 -7.40 19.10
C ASP A 288 23.69 -8.10 18.64
N PRO A 289 24.53 -7.45 17.82
CA PRO A 289 25.85 -8.00 17.54
C PRO A 289 26.54 -8.27 18.89
N PRO A 290 27.31 -9.37 19.02
CA PRO A 290 28.02 -9.65 20.25
C PRO A 290 28.85 -8.41 20.64
N PRO A 291 28.96 -8.09 21.94
CA PRO A 291 29.87 -7.03 22.37
C PRO A 291 31.26 -7.36 21.84
N ASP A 292 31.89 -6.39 21.18
CA ASP A 292 33.29 -6.49 20.78
C ASP A 292 34.12 -6.68 22.06
N ASP A 293 34.67 -7.89 22.25
CA ASP A 293 35.70 -8.20 23.25
C ASP A 293 37.08 -7.71 22.79
#